data_AF-A0A504BL71-F1
#
_entry.id   AF-A0A504BL71-F1
#
_cell.length_a   1.000
_cell.length_b   1.000
_cell.length_c   1.000
_cell.angle_alpha   90.00
_cell.angle_beta   90.00
_cell.angle_gamma   90.00
#
_symmetry.space_group_name_H-M   'P 1'
#
loop_
_entity.id
_entity.type
_entity.pdbx_description
1 polymer ?
#
loop_
_entity_poly.entity_id
_entity_poly.type
_entity_poly.pdbx_seq_one_letter_code
_entity_poly.pdbx_strand_id
1 'polypeptide(L)'
;MTPLGPNETLDRHALVMACWLAAALPAAFLFDYGFGQGGAPYLLSGFAIILAGFVAHVIVNAVYGTGFSPRELGLGLIIYGFGLVLFVALSLVGAPLAVHNFMPLSVGFITTGAVVIFYLIIRYGARQAFEGFDAIRDFRSGDRDSTRSTRASE
;
A
#
# COMPACT_ATOMS: atom_id res chain seq x y z
N MET A 1 14.75 10.53 -16.37
CA MET A 1 14.95 9.10 -16.06
C MET A 1 14.91 8.35 -17.36
N THR A 2 15.95 7.58 -17.68
CA THR A 2 15.98 6.73 -18.88
C THR A 2 14.91 5.65 -18.74
N PRO A 3 14.06 5.41 -19.75
CA PRO A 3 13.06 4.35 -19.68
C PRO A 3 13.77 2.99 -19.54
N LEU A 4 13.31 2.17 -18.60
CA LEU A 4 13.83 0.82 -18.38
C LEU A 4 13.65 -0.03 -19.64
N GLY A 5 14.60 -0.93 -19.89
CA GLY A 5 14.44 -1.99 -20.88
C GLY A 5 13.29 -2.95 -20.50
N PRO A 6 12.73 -3.71 -21.45
CA PRO A 6 11.68 -4.70 -21.16
C PRO A 6 12.09 -5.72 -20.10
N ASN A 7 13.35 -6.19 -20.12
CA ASN A 7 13.87 -7.16 -19.17
C ASN A 7 14.00 -6.56 -17.76
N GLU A 8 14.52 -5.34 -17.65
CA GLU A 8 14.67 -4.65 -16.35
C GLU A 8 13.31 -4.36 -15.70
N THR A 9 12.30 -4.08 -16.51
CA THR A 9 10.92 -3.90 -16.03
C THR A 9 10.35 -5.20 -15.45
N LEU A 10 10.60 -6.33 -16.12
CA LEU A 10 10.19 -7.65 -15.64
C LEU A 10 10.93 -8.03 -14.36
N ASP A 11 12.25 -7.82 -14.31
CA ASP A 11 13.09 -8.12 -13.15
C ASP A 11 12.65 -7.29 -11.92
N ARG A 12 12.42 -5.98 -12.10
CA ARG A 12 11.87 -5.12 -11.04
C ARG A 12 10.56 -5.70 -10.51
N HIS A 13 9.63 -6.04 -11.40
CA HIS A 13 8.32 -6.53 -10.99
C HIS A 13 8.42 -7.86 -10.24
N ALA A 14 9.21 -8.80 -10.77
CA ALA A 14 9.46 -10.09 -10.12
C ALA A 14 10.09 -9.91 -8.73
N LEU A 15 11.05 -8.99 -8.60
CA LEU A 15 11.71 -8.72 -7.32
C LEU A 15 10.76 -8.09 -6.30
N VAL A 16 9.93 -7.13 -6.72
CA VAL A 16 8.87 -6.57 -5.86
C VAL A 16 7.93 -7.66 -5.37
N MET A 17 7.47 -8.55 -6.26
CA MET A 17 6.58 -9.65 -5.88
C MET A 17 7.26 -10.65 -4.95
N ALA A 18 8.54 -10.95 -5.18
CA ALA A 18 9.33 -11.81 -4.29
C ALA A 18 9.48 -11.20 -2.88
N CYS A 19 9.75 -9.89 -2.78
CA CYS A 19 9.81 -9.18 -1.50
C CYS A 19 8.48 -9.26 -0.75
N TRP A 20 7.36 -9.02 -1.43
CA TRP A 20 6.03 -9.09 -0.80
C TRP A 20 5.64 -10.51 -0.43
N LEU A 21 5.96 -11.52 -1.24
CA LEU A 21 5.72 -12.91 -0.89
C LEU A 21 6.51 -13.33 0.36
N ALA A 22 7.79 -12.92 0.43
CA ALA A 22 8.65 -13.18 1.58
C ALA A 22 8.19 -12.46 2.86
N ALA A 23 7.53 -11.31 2.75
CA ALA A 23 6.98 -10.58 3.89
C ALA A 23 5.57 -11.05 4.29
N ALA A 24 4.69 -11.31 3.33
CA ALA A 24 3.27 -11.57 3.57
C ALA A 24 3.04 -12.87 4.35
N LEU A 25 3.77 -13.95 4.02
CA LEU A 25 3.60 -15.24 4.70
C LEU A 25 4.02 -15.19 6.18
N PRO A 26 5.22 -14.71 6.54
CA PRO A 26 5.59 -14.53 7.95
C PRO A 26 4.67 -13.55 8.68
N ALA A 27 4.27 -12.44 8.04
CA ALA A 27 3.33 -11.50 8.65
C ALA A 27 1.99 -12.17 8.96
N ALA A 28 1.44 -12.96 8.03
CA ALA A 28 0.19 -13.70 8.24
C ALA A 28 0.31 -14.68 9.41
N PHE A 29 1.41 -15.42 9.52
CA PHE A 29 1.66 -16.34 10.64
C PHE A 29 1.75 -15.59 11.98
N LEU A 30 2.45 -14.45 12.00
CA LEU A 30 2.57 -13.61 13.20
C LEU A 30 1.24 -13.00 13.62
N PHE A 31 0.40 -12.60 12.66
CA PHE A 31 -0.94 -12.12 12.95
C PHE A 31 -1.83 -13.23 13.51
N ASP A 32 -1.89 -14.39 12.85
CA ASP A 32 -2.66 -15.55 13.33
C ASP A 32 -2.26 -15.95 14.75
N TYR A 33 -0.96 -16.15 14.99
CA TYR A 33 -0.45 -16.47 16.31
C TYR A 33 -0.69 -15.35 17.32
N GLY A 34 -0.55 -14.09 16.91
CA GLY A 34 -0.79 -12.92 17.76
C GLY A 34 -2.26 -12.76 18.17
N PHE A 35 -3.21 -13.07 17.28
CA PHE A 35 -4.65 -13.10 17.61
C PHE A 35 -5.02 -14.26 18.53
N GLY A 36 -4.30 -15.38 18.44
CA GLY A 36 -4.46 -16.54 19.30
C GLY A 36 -3.76 -16.37 20.65
N GLN A 37 -2.54 -16.91 20.75
CA GLN A 37 -1.82 -17.08 22.02
C GLN A 37 -0.67 -16.09 22.23
N GLY A 38 -0.13 -15.51 21.16
CA GLY A 38 1.06 -14.66 21.22
C GLY A 38 0.79 -13.25 21.73
N GLY A 39 -0.41 -12.71 21.49
CA GLY A 39 -0.79 -11.36 21.89
C GLY A 39 0.01 -10.24 21.19
N ALA A 40 0.07 -9.09 21.85
CA ALA A 40 0.62 -7.83 21.31
C ALA A 40 2.00 -7.90 20.63
N PRO A 41 3.04 -8.57 21.18
CA PRO A 41 4.37 -8.55 20.55
C PRO A 41 4.38 -9.21 19.17
N TYR A 42 3.57 -10.25 18.96
CA TYR A 42 3.47 -10.92 17.66
C TYR A 42 2.66 -10.11 16.65
N LEU A 43 1.60 -9.43 17.10
CA LEU A 43 0.87 -8.48 16.26
C LEU A 43 1.77 -7.34 15.79
N LEU A 44 2.56 -6.74 16.70
CA LEU A 44 3.51 -5.69 16.36
C LEU A 44 4.63 -6.20 15.44
N SER A 45 5.09 -7.43 15.65
CA SER A 45 6.06 -8.07 14.76
C SER A 45 5.48 -8.29 13.36
N GLY A 46 4.21 -8.68 13.25
CA GLY A 46 3.51 -8.78 11.96
C GLY A 46 3.53 -7.45 11.20
N PHE A 47 3.21 -6.34 11.85
CA PHE A 47 3.36 -5.01 11.25
C PHE A 47 4.81 -4.65 10.92
N ALA A 48 5.77 -5.01 11.77
CA ALA A 48 7.19 -4.78 11.48
C ALA A 48 7.64 -5.51 10.19
N ILE A 49 7.14 -6.71 9.94
CA ILE A 49 7.41 -7.44 8.68
C ILE A 49 6.74 -6.75 7.49
N ILE A 50 5.51 -6.25 7.63
CA ILE A 50 4.85 -5.47 6.56
C ILE A 50 5.66 -4.21 6.24
N LEU A 51 6.15 -3.49 7.25
CA LEU A 51 7.02 -2.33 7.08
C LEU A 51 8.35 -2.71 6.41
N ALA A 52 8.96 -3.84 6.78
CA ALA A 52 10.15 -4.34 6.12
C ALA A 52 9.91 -4.65 4.63
N GLY A 53 8.76 -5.24 4.29
CA GLY A 53 8.34 -5.46 2.90
C GLY A 53 8.17 -4.14 2.13
N PHE A 54 7.57 -3.13 2.76
CA PHE A 54 7.48 -1.79 2.18
C PHE A 54 8.86 -1.17 1.93
N VAL A 55 9.77 -1.23 2.90
CA VAL A 55 11.15 -0.74 2.76
C VAL A 55 11.88 -1.49 1.64
N ALA A 56 11.74 -2.80 1.56
CA ALA A 56 12.32 -3.59 0.48
C ALA A 56 11.81 -3.13 -0.90
N HIS A 57 10.49 -2.89 -1.05
CA HIS A 57 9.92 -2.34 -2.27
C HIS A 57 10.51 -0.94 -2.60
N VAL A 58 10.66 -0.07 -1.61
CA VAL A 58 11.30 1.24 -1.79
C VAL A 58 12.76 1.09 -2.26
N ILE A 59 13.52 0.14 -1.70
CA ILE A 59 14.89 -0.15 -2.11
C ILE A 59 14.93 -0.64 -3.56
N VAL A 60 14.06 -1.57 -3.94
CA VAL A 60 13.94 -2.03 -5.35
C VAL A 60 13.66 -0.85 -6.27
N ASN A 61 12.71 0.02 -5.91
CA ASN A 61 12.42 1.22 -6.69
C ASN A 61 13.63 2.16 -6.79
N ALA A 62 14.42 2.30 -5.72
CA ALA A 62 15.64 3.10 -5.75
C ALA A 62 16.72 2.50 -6.67
N VAL A 63 16.93 1.17 -6.61
CA VAL A 63 17.93 0.46 -7.43
C VAL A 63 17.60 0.56 -8.92
N TYR A 64 16.33 0.40 -9.29
CA TYR A 64 15.88 0.50 -10.69
C TYR A 64 15.58 1.94 -11.13
N GLY A 65 15.77 2.94 -10.26
CA GLY A 65 15.48 4.35 -10.58
C GLY A 65 14.00 4.64 -10.88
N THR A 66 13.09 3.83 -10.36
CA THR A 66 11.64 3.92 -10.60
C THR A 66 10.87 4.47 -9.40
N GLY A 67 9.60 4.83 -9.60
CA GLY A 67 8.64 5.11 -8.53
C GLY A 67 7.64 3.97 -8.35
N PHE A 68 6.67 4.18 -7.45
CA PHE A 68 5.48 3.33 -7.40
C PHE A 68 4.62 3.56 -8.64
N SER A 69 4.18 2.48 -9.27
CA SER A 69 3.19 2.56 -10.33
C SER A 69 1.80 2.90 -9.75
N PRO A 70 0.90 3.51 -10.54
CA PRO A 70 -0.47 3.80 -10.09
C PRO A 70 -1.22 2.54 -9.61
N ARG A 71 -0.93 1.38 -10.23
CA ARG A 71 -1.54 0.09 -9.86
C ARG A 71 -1.03 -0.40 -8.52
N GLU A 72 0.28 -0.30 -8.26
CA GLU A 72 0.88 -0.68 -6.97
C GLU A 72 0.38 0.23 -5.84
N LEU A 73 0.28 1.54 -6.10
CA LEU A 73 -0.23 2.51 -5.12
C LEU A 73 -1.72 2.27 -4.84
N GLY A 74 -2.52 2.06 -5.88
CA GLY A 74 -3.94 1.74 -5.76
C GLY A 74 -4.17 0.43 -4.99
N LEU A 75 -3.41 -0.63 -5.31
CA LEU A 75 -3.48 -1.91 -4.60
C LEU A 75 -3.12 -1.74 -3.12
N GLY A 76 -2.02 -1.05 -2.82
CA GLY A 76 -1.60 -0.78 -1.44
C GLY A 76 -2.66 0.00 -0.65
N LEU A 77 -3.24 1.03 -1.27
CA LEU A 77 -4.29 1.84 -0.64
C LEU A 77 -5.58 1.03 -0.41
N ILE A 78 -5.99 0.20 -1.37
CA ILE A 78 -7.17 -0.65 -1.24
C ILE A 78 -6.97 -1.67 -0.11
N ILE A 79 -5.83 -2.37 -0.09
CA ILE A 79 -5.52 -3.36 0.96
C ILE A 79 -5.49 -2.69 2.34
N TYR A 80 -4.79 -1.55 2.46
CA TYR A 80 -4.70 -0.81 3.70
C TYR A 80 -6.07 -0.29 4.16
N GLY A 81 -6.82 0.35 3.26
CA GLY A 81 -8.13 0.91 3.55
C GLY A 81 -9.15 -0.16 3.92
N PHE A 82 -9.16 -1.28 3.20
CA PHE A 82 -10.00 -2.44 3.54
C PHE A 82 -9.64 -3.00 4.92
N GLY A 83 -8.34 -3.20 5.21
CA GLY A 83 -7.88 -3.66 6.51
C GLY A 83 -8.27 -2.72 7.66
N LEU A 84 -8.18 -1.41 7.44
CA LEU A 84 -8.55 -0.40 8.42
C LEU A 84 -10.07 -0.36 8.67
N VAL A 85 -10.88 -0.43 7.61
CA VAL A 85 -12.35 -0.54 7.73
C VAL A 85 -12.73 -1.81 8.48
N LEU A 86 -12.12 -2.95 8.14
CA LEU A 86 -12.36 -4.22 8.80
C LEU A 86 -11.96 -4.15 10.29
N PHE A 87 -10.81 -3.56 10.61
CA PHE A 87 -10.37 -3.35 11.99
C PHE A 87 -11.38 -2.52 12.80
N VAL A 88 -11.86 -1.41 12.25
CA VAL A 88 -12.88 -0.56 12.91
C VAL A 88 -14.18 -1.33 13.08
N ALA A 89 -14.69 -1.98 12.03
CA ALA A 89 -15.93 -2.74 12.08
C ALA A 89 -15.87 -3.86 13.13
N LEU A 90 -14.78 -4.63 13.17
CA LEU A 90 -14.59 -5.70 14.16
C LEU A 90 -14.40 -5.15 15.59
N SER A 91 -13.79 -3.99 15.75
CA SER A 91 -13.66 -3.34 17.06
C SER A 91 -15.00 -2.85 17.62
N LEU A 92 -15.94 -2.47 16.75
CA LEU A 92 -17.28 -2.04 17.16
C LEU A 92 -18.20 -3.20 17.56
N VAL A 93 -17.98 -4.40 17.01
CA VAL A 93 -18.83 -5.57 17.23
C VAL A 93 -18.25 -6.54 18.29
N GLY A 94 -16.93 -6.57 18.46
CA GLY A 94 -16.25 -7.56 19.31
C GLY A 94 -15.66 -7.00 20.61
N ALA A 95 -16.28 -7.32 21.76
CA ALA A 95 -15.75 -7.00 23.08
C ALA A 95 -14.31 -7.54 23.35
N PRO A 96 -13.91 -8.75 22.90
CA PRO A 96 -12.55 -9.26 23.16
C PRO A 96 -11.46 -8.52 22.38
N LEU A 97 -11.78 -8.08 21.16
CA LEU A 97 -10.84 -7.41 20.26
C LEU A 97 -10.55 -5.99 20.76
N ALA A 98 -11.58 -5.31 21.27
CA ALA A 98 -11.49 -4.00 21.90
C ALA A 98 -10.59 -3.98 23.15
N VAL A 99 -10.54 -5.07 23.92
CA VAL A 99 -9.82 -5.11 25.21
C VAL A 99 -8.34 -5.48 25.04
N HIS A 100 -8.02 -6.48 24.21
CA HIS A 100 -6.66 -7.02 24.14
C HIS A 100 -5.87 -6.62 22.89
N ASN A 101 -6.54 -6.51 21.75
CA ASN A 101 -5.88 -6.35 20.45
C ASN A 101 -5.99 -4.93 19.90
N PHE A 102 -6.88 -4.10 20.45
CA PHE A 102 -7.13 -2.75 19.96
C PHE A 102 -5.88 -1.86 19.94
N MET A 103 -5.14 -1.80 21.04
CA MET A 103 -3.92 -0.99 21.13
C MET A 103 -2.82 -1.42 20.15
N PRO A 104 -2.36 -2.69 20.12
CA PRO A 104 -1.30 -3.08 19.20
C PRO A 104 -1.70 -2.94 17.72
N LEU A 105 -2.96 -3.24 17.37
CA LEU A 105 -3.46 -3.04 16.01
C LEU A 105 -3.52 -1.55 15.64
N SER A 106 -4.03 -0.70 16.55
CA SER A 106 -4.09 0.76 16.31
C SER A 106 -2.69 1.34 16.10
N VAL A 107 -1.72 0.97 16.94
CA VAL A 107 -0.32 1.37 16.78
C VAL A 107 0.23 0.89 15.43
N GLY A 108 -0.04 -0.36 15.05
CA GLY A 108 0.39 -0.93 13.78
C GLY A 108 -0.17 -0.21 12.56
N PHE A 109 -1.48 0.03 12.52
CA PHE A 109 -2.13 0.77 11.43
C PHE A 109 -1.65 2.22 11.35
N ILE A 110 -1.62 2.94 12.47
CA ILE A 110 -1.14 4.34 12.53
C ILE A 110 0.31 4.42 12.05
N THR A 111 1.17 3.54 12.55
CA THR A 111 2.60 3.53 12.17
C THR A 111 2.76 3.23 10.67
N THR A 112 2.02 2.25 10.15
CA THR A 112 2.06 1.90 8.71
C THR A 112 1.61 3.09 7.85
N GLY A 113 0.47 3.70 8.19
CA GLY A 113 -0.02 4.88 7.49
C GLY A 113 0.97 6.06 7.57
N ALA A 114 1.52 6.32 8.75
CA ALA A 114 2.49 7.39 8.96
C ALA A 114 3.75 7.17 8.11
N VAL A 115 4.34 5.97 8.10
CA VAL A 115 5.54 5.66 7.30
C VAL A 115 5.28 5.88 5.80
N VAL A 116 4.13 5.42 5.29
CA VAL A 116 3.78 5.62 3.88
C VAL A 116 3.60 7.12 3.57
N ILE A 117 2.90 7.87 4.43
CA ILE A 117 2.72 9.32 4.25
C ILE A 117 4.06 10.04 4.29
N PHE A 118 4.93 9.74 5.25
CA PHE A 118 6.27 10.32 5.35
C PHE A 118 7.09 10.03 4.09
N TYR A 119 7.05 8.80 3.58
CA TYR A 119 7.69 8.46 2.32
C TYR A 119 7.18 9.32 1.16
N LEU A 120 5.85 9.47 1.02
CA LEU A 120 5.25 10.27 -0.04
C LEU A 120 5.66 11.75 0.07
N ILE A 121 5.67 12.31 1.29
CA ILE A 121 6.10 13.69 1.55
C ILE A 121 7.56 13.88 1.17
N ILE A 122 8.46 12.97 1.58
CA ILE A 122 9.89 13.06 1.29
C ILE A 122 10.15 12.94 -0.22
N ARG A 123 9.44 12.03 -0.91
CA ARG A 123 9.70 11.72 -2.32
C ARG A 123 9.09 12.72 -3.29
N TYR A 124 7.85 13.16 -3.05
CA TYR A 124 7.06 13.99 -3.98
C TYR A 124 6.84 15.42 -3.47
N GLY A 125 7.20 15.71 -2.22
CA GLY A 125 6.85 16.97 -1.55
C GLY A 125 5.38 17.00 -1.11
N ALA A 126 5.07 17.79 -0.07
CA ALA A 126 3.71 17.89 0.48
C ALA A 126 2.64 18.34 -0.54
N ARG A 127 3.07 18.97 -1.66
CA ARG A 127 2.20 19.58 -2.66
C ARG A 127 1.65 18.60 -3.70
N GLN A 128 2.44 17.60 -4.13
CA GLN A 128 1.98 16.57 -5.09
C GLN A 128 1.13 15.47 -4.45
N ALA A 129 1.23 15.26 -3.13
CA ALA A 129 0.38 14.33 -2.40
C ALA A 129 -1.12 14.70 -2.48
N PHE A 130 -1.43 15.98 -2.65
CA PHE A 130 -2.80 16.48 -2.87
C PHE A 130 -3.23 16.47 -4.34
N GLU A 131 -2.30 16.65 -5.30
CA GLU A 131 -2.62 16.58 -6.74
C GLU A 131 -3.05 15.17 -7.19
N GLY A 132 -2.62 14.11 -6.49
CA GLY A 132 -3.09 12.74 -6.74
C GLY A 132 -4.60 12.52 -6.51
N PHE A 133 -5.23 13.33 -5.64
CA PHE A 133 -6.69 13.31 -5.47
C PHE A 133 -7.42 14.04 -6.62
N ASP A 134 -6.71 14.88 -7.39
CA ASP A 134 -7.25 15.63 -8.53
C ASP A 134 -7.22 14.83 -9.84
N ALA A 135 -6.49 13.69 -9.89
CA ALA A 135 -6.43 12.79 -11.04
C ALA A 135 -7.79 12.12 -11.39
N ILE A 136 -8.76 12.12 -10.46
CA ILE A 136 -10.14 11.70 -10.73
C ILE A 136 -10.79 12.63 -11.79
N ARG A 137 -10.32 13.88 -11.92
CA ARG A 137 -10.82 14.83 -12.93
C ARG A 137 -10.36 14.48 -14.35
N ASP A 138 -9.17 13.92 -14.52
CA ASP A 138 -8.59 13.59 -15.84
C ASP A 138 -9.16 12.31 -16.47
N PHE A 139 -9.73 11.39 -15.67
CA PHE A 139 -10.46 10.25 -16.24
C PHE A 139 -11.74 10.67 -16.99
N ARG A 140 -12.33 11.85 -16.69
CA ARG A 140 -13.56 12.33 -17.36
C ARG A 140 -13.29 13.20 -18.60
N SER A 141 -12.07 13.72 -18.77
CA SER A 141 -11.71 14.54 -19.95
C SER A 141 -11.33 13.67 -21.15
N GLY A 142 -10.59 12.57 -20.93
CA GLY A 142 -10.20 11.65 -22.00
C GLY A 142 -11.37 10.95 -22.71
N ASP A 143 -12.44 10.64 -21.98
CA ASP A 143 -13.63 9.97 -22.52
C ASP A 143 -14.55 10.91 -23.33
N ARG A 144 -14.46 12.23 -23.10
CA ARG A 144 -15.19 13.22 -23.90
C ARG A 144 -14.53 13.51 -25.24
N ASP A 145 -13.19 13.52 -25.28
CA ASP A 145 -12.46 13.79 -26.52
C ASP A 145 -12.50 12.60 -27.49
N SER A 146 -12.49 11.36 -26.98
CA SER A 146 -12.70 10.16 -27.81
C SER A 146 -14.09 10.18 -28.47
N THR A 147 -15.14 10.47 -27.69
CA THR A 147 -16.53 10.50 -28.17
C THR A 147 -16.78 11.63 -29.17
N ARG A 148 -16.10 12.78 -29.03
CA ARG A 148 -16.22 13.92 -29.95
C ARG A 148 -15.47 13.70 -31.26
N SER A 149 -14.32 13.01 -31.22
CA SER A 149 -13.58 12.61 -32.43
C SER A 149 -14.39 11.65 -33.30
N THR A 150 -15.11 10.70 -32.71
CA THR A 150 -15.90 9.71 -33.46
C THR A 150 -17.12 10.31 -34.15
N ARG A 151 -17.76 11.32 -33.55
CA ARG A 151 -18.91 12.03 -34.16
C ARG A 151 -18.52 13.05 -35.24
N ALA A 152 -17.26 13.48 -35.30
CA ALA A 152 -16.80 14.41 -36.33
C ALA A 152 -16.36 13.70 -37.62
N SER A 153 -16.30 12.36 -37.60
CA SER A 153 -15.92 11.49 -38.72
C SER A 153 -17.08 10.76 -39.38
N GLU A 154 -18.33 11.03 -38.95
CA GLU A 154 -19.58 10.62 -39.61
C GLU A 154 -20.26 11.83 -40.25
#